data_AF-A0A433P5E2-F1
#
_entry.id   AF-A0A433P5E2-F1
#
_cell.length_a   1.000
_cell.length_b   1.000
_cell.length_c   1.000
_cell.angle_alpha   90.00
_cell.angle_beta   90.00
_cell.angle_gamma   90.00
#
_symmetry.space_group_name_H-M   'P 1'
#
loop_
_entity.id
_entity.type
_entity.pdbx_description
1 polymer ?
#
loop_
_entity_poly.entity_id
_entity_poly.type
_entity_poly.pdbx_seq_one_letter_code
_entity_poly.pdbx_strand_id
1 'polypeptide(L)'
;MLDAALLRPGRFDKLVYVPPPDSLARLQILQIHTRGTPLAEDVDLEILTQETDMYTGADLSNLCREAAMIALRGMREASVVVSISVLDANTLRRPFLLED
;
A
#
# COMPACT_ATOMS: atom_id res chain seq x y z
N MET A 1 14.79 -19.65 -1.57
CA MET A 1 15.36 -20.48 -0.48
C MET A 1 16.80 -20.02 -0.23
N LEU A 2 17.21 -19.82 1.02
CA LEU A 2 18.54 -19.34 1.38
C LEU A 2 19.47 -20.52 1.71
N ASP A 3 20.75 -20.42 1.35
CA ASP A 3 21.75 -21.43 1.68
C ASP A 3 22.05 -21.44 3.19
N ALA A 4 21.96 -22.63 3.81
CA ALA A 4 22.26 -22.85 5.22
C ALA A 4 23.71 -22.46 5.60
N ALA A 5 24.64 -22.45 4.64
CA ALA A 5 26.00 -22.00 4.89
C ALA A 5 26.07 -20.51 5.27
N LEU A 6 25.09 -19.69 4.88
CA LEU A 6 25.05 -18.25 5.18
C LEU A 6 24.62 -17.95 6.62
N LEU A 7 23.95 -18.88 7.30
CA LEU A 7 23.47 -18.75 8.68
C LEU A 7 24.48 -19.24 9.73
N ARG A 8 25.69 -19.65 9.31
CA ARG A 8 26.75 -20.05 10.23
C ARG A 8 27.33 -18.83 10.95
N PRO A 9 27.82 -18.99 12.19
CA PRO A 9 28.47 -17.91 12.93
C PRO A 9 29.62 -17.27 12.14
N GLY A 10 29.68 -15.93 12.14
CA GLY A 10 30.63 -15.10 11.39
C GLY A 10 30.15 -14.63 10.01
N ARG A 11 28.84 -14.74 9.71
CA ARG A 11 28.23 -14.34 8.43
C ARG A 11 26.95 -13.53 8.68
N PHE A 12 25.77 -14.09 8.38
CA PHE A 12 24.50 -13.47 8.77
C PHE A 12 24.19 -13.80 10.23
N ASP A 13 24.88 -13.09 11.11
CA ASP A 13 24.80 -13.32 12.56
C ASP A 13 23.55 -12.72 13.19
N LYS A 14 22.87 -11.81 12.49
CA LYS A 14 21.66 -11.13 12.95
C LYS A 14 20.53 -11.38 11.96
N LEU A 15 19.43 -11.90 12.48
CA LEU A 15 18.17 -12.06 11.76
C LEU A 15 17.19 -11.02 12.29
N VAL A 16 16.72 -10.13 11.41
CA VAL A 16 15.68 -9.16 11.72
C VAL A 16 14.45 -9.53 10.93
N TYR A 17 13.40 -9.94 11.63
CA TYR A 17 12.11 -10.23 11.02
C TYR A 17 11.31 -8.93 10.86
N VAL A 18 10.76 -8.72 9.67
CA VAL A 18 9.85 -7.60 9.38
C VAL A 18 8.47 -8.22 9.14
N PRO A 19 7.52 -8.07 10.08
CA PRO A 19 6.17 -8.59 9.89
C PRO A 19 5.41 -7.80 8.82
N PRO A 20 4.31 -8.36 8.29
CA PRO A 20 3.28 -7.60 7.61
C PRO A 20 2.84 -6.37 8.41
N PRO A 21 2.46 -5.26 7.73
CA PRO A 21 2.01 -4.07 8.43
C PRO A 21 0.66 -4.31 9.12
N ASP A 22 0.57 -3.88 10.38
CA ASP A 22 -0.70 -3.79 11.09
C ASP A 22 -1.54 -2.62 10.55
N SER A 23 -2.77 -2.49 11.04
CA SER A 23 -3.69 -1.42 10.62
C SER A 23 -3.08 -0.01 10.76
N LEU A 24 -2.40 0.26 11.89
CA LEU A 24 -1.76 1.56 12.12
C LEU A 24 -0.60 1.82 11.13
N ALA A 25 0.22 0.81 10.87
CA ALA A 25 1.30 0.89 9.89
C ALA A 25 0.74 1.07 8.48
N ARG A 26 -0.36 0.39 8.10
CA ARG A 26 -1.02 0.59 6.82
C ARG A 26 -1.53 2.02 6.65
N LEU A 27 -2.15 2.59 7.68
CA LEU A 27 -2.57 4.00 7.69
C LEU A 27 -1.37 4.94 7.48
N GLN A 28 -0.26 4.71 8.18
CA GLN A 28 0.96 5.51 8.02
C GLN A 28 1.54 5.39 6.61
N ILE A 29 1.55 4.18 6.05
CA ILE A 29 2.01 3.93 4.67
C ILE A 29 1.13 4.71 3.68
N LEU A 30 -0.20 4.64 3.82
CA LEU A 30 -1.14 5.41 3.02
C LEU A 30 -0.89 6.92 3.15
N GLN A 31 -0.70 7.44 4.36
CA GLN A 31 -0.37 8.85 4.59
C GLN A 31 0.95 9.28 3.93
N ILE A 32 1.97 8.43 3.95
CA ILE A 32 3.25 8.70 3.29
C ILE A 32 3.06 8.79 1.77
N HIS A 33 2.34 7.83 1.18
CA HIS A 33 2.11 7.78 -0.26
C HIS A 33 1.10 8.82 -0.77
N THR A 34 0.30 9.41 0.11
CA THR A 34 -0.67 10.47 -0.23
C THR A 34 -0.20 11.88 0.15
N ARG A 35 0.88 12.03 0.93
CA ARG A 35 1.38 13.35 1.39
C ARG A 35 1.61 14.38 0.28
N GLY A 36 2.06 13.95 -0.89
CA GLY A 36 2.33 14.81 -2.04
C GLY A 36 1.20 14.84 -3.08
N THR A 37 0.10 14.15 -2.81
CA THR A 37 -0.98 13.91 -3.75
C THR A 37 -2.25 14.58 -3.25
N PRO A 38 -2.85 15.50 -4.02
CA PRO A 38 -4.11 16.12 -3.63
C PRO A 38 -5.22 15.07 -3.50
N LEU A 39 -5.77 14.93 -2.29
CA LEU A 39 -6.90 14.05 -1.99
C LEU A 39 -8.20 14.83 -2.15
N ALA A 40 -9.24 14.16 -2.66
CA ALA A 40 -10.59 14.69 -2.68
C ALA A 40 -11.20 14.67 -1.26
N GLU A 41 -12.20 15.53 -1.03
CA GLU A 41 -12.88 15.65 0.26
C GLU A 41 -13.62 14.37 0.68
N ASP A 42 -13.91 13.49 -0.27
CA ASP A 42 -14.56 12.20 -0.03
C ASP A 42 -13.58 11.09 0.36
N VAL A 43 -12.27 11.33 0.36
CA VAL A 43 -11.27 10.30 0.69
C VAL A 43 -10.98 10.26 2.19
N ASP A 44 -11.36 9.15 2.82
CA ASP A 44 -11.00 8.82 4.18
C ASP A 44 -9.96 7.68 4.22
N LEU A 45 -8.75 8.00 4.68
CA LEU A 45 -7.66 7.03 4.79
C LEU A 45 -7.90 6.00 5.91
N GLU A 46 -8.68 6.33 6.93
CA GLU A 46 -9.02 5.39 8.00
C GLU A 46 -9.95 4.29 7.49
N ILE A 47 -10.93 4.66 6.67
CA ILE A 47 -11.82 3.71 5.99
C ILE A 47 -11.00 2.83 5.04
N LEU A 48 -10.11 3.42 4.24
CA LEU A 48 -9.25 2.64 3.33
C LEU A 48 -8.34 1.65 4.07
N THR A 49 -7.92 1.97 5.29
CA THR A 49 -7.10 1.07 6.11
C THR A 49 -7.87 -0.18 6.54
N GLN A 50 -9.19 -0.07 6.73
CA GLN A 50 -10.08 -1.19 7.07
C GLN A 50 -10.31 -2.10 5.85
N GLU A 51 -10.45 -1.52 4.66
CA GLU A 51 -10.69 -2.25 3.42
C GLU A 51 -9.42 -2.89 2.81
N THR A 52 -8.23 -2.48 3.26
CA THR A 52 -6.94 -2.97 2.75
C THR A 52 -6.29 -3.98 3.69
N ASP A 53 -7.08 -4.83 4.32
CA ASP A 53 -6.52 -5.85 5.19
C ASP A 53 -5.62 -6.83 4.42
N MET A 54 -4.54 -7.26 5.07
CA MET A 54 -3.49 -8.11 4.50
C MET A 54 -2.68 -7.49 3.34
N TYR A 55 -2.83 -6.19 3.08
CA TYR A 55 -1.99 -5.51 2.08
C TYR A 55 -0.56 -5.35 2.59
N THR A 56 0.41 -5.62 1.73
CA THR A 56 1.81 -5.24 1.98
C THR A 56 2.00 -3.75 1.73
N GLY A 57 3.12 -3.18 2.21
CA GLY A 57 3.45 -1.79 1.87
C GLY A 57 3.58 -1.54 0.35
N ALA A 58 4.00 -2.55 -0.42
CA ALA A 58 4.06 -2.45 -1.86
C ALA A 58 2.66 -2.42 -2.50
N ASP A 59 1.71 -3.18 -1.97
CA ASP A 59 0.32 -3.18 -2.45
C ASP A 59 -0.34 -1.82 -2.21
N LEU A 60 -0.16 -1.24 -1.01
CA LEU A 60 -0.67 0.10 -0.68
C LEU A 60 -0.04 1.20 -1.54
N SER A 61 1.27 1.12 -1.78
CA SER A 61 1.96 2.04 -2.69
C SER A 61 1.41 1.94 -4.12
N ASN A 62 1.16 0.72 -4.59
CA ASN A 62 0.60 0.50 -5.92
C ASN A 62 -0.85 0.97 -6.01
N LEU A 63 -1.65 0.75 -4.97
CA LEU A 63 -3.02 1.24 -4.87
C LEU A 63 -3.08 2.76 -5.06
N CYS A 64 -2.27 3.50 -4.32
CA CYS A 64 -2.19 4.96 -4.42
C CYS A 64 -1.73 5.40 -5.83
N ARG A 65 -0.75 4.71 -6.40
CA ARG A 65 -0.21 5.03 -7.74
C ARG A 65 -1.25 4.79 -8.84
N GLU A 66 -1.95 3.66 -8.81
CA GLU A 66 -2.99 3.35 -9.81
C GLU A 66 -4.17 4.30 -9.68
N ALA A 67 -4.60 4.62 -8.45
CA ALA A 67 -5.65 5.61 -8.23
C ALA A 67 -5.29 6.97 -8.84
N ALA A 68 -4.06 7.44 -8.61
CA ALA A 68 -3.56 8.68 -9.21
C ALA A 68 -3.52 8.62 -10.74
N MET A 69 -3.07 7.51 -11.32
CA MET A 69 -3.01 7.32 -12.77
C MET A 69 -4.39 7.30 -13.43
N ILE A 70 -5.39 6.70 -12.77
CA ILE A 70 -6.78 6.68 -13.27
C ILE A 70 -7.37 8.09 -13.23
N ALA A 71 -7.17 8.82 -12.12
CA ALA A 71 -7.63 10.21 -12.02
C ALA A 71 -7.02 11.11 -13.10
N LEU A 72 -5.71 10.97 -13.36
CA LEU A 72 -5.01 11.71 -14.42
C LEU A 72 -5.52 11.37 -15.82
N ARG A 73 -5.97 10.13 -16.07
CA ARG A 73 -6.52 9.72 -17.37
C ARG A 73 -7.95 10.21 -17.58
N GLY A 74 -8.74 10.31 -16.52
CA GLY A 74 -10.15 10.71 -16.56
C GLY A 74 -10.38 12.23 -16.63
N MET A 75 -9.44 13.05 -16.15
CA MET A 75 -9.61 14.49 -16.04
C MET A 75 -8.52 15.26 -16.82
N ARG A 76 -8.94 16.16 -17.72
CA ARG A 76 -8.03 17.00 -18.54
C ARG A 76 -7.37 18.14 -17.76
N GLU A 77 -8.00 18.59 -16.68
CA GLU A 77 -7.49 19.57 -15.72
C GLU A 77 -8.01 19.17 -14.34
N ALA A 78 -7.19 18.54 -13.51
CA ALA A 78 -7.60 18.25 -12.13
C ALA A 78 -6.46 18.54 -11.16
N SER A 79 -6.78 19.40 -10.20
CA SER A 79 -5.99 19.67 -9.00
C SER A 79 -6.21 18.62 -7.91
N VAL A 80 -7.09 17.64 -8.12
CA VAL A 80 -7.50 16.60 -7.16
C VAL A 80 -7.30 15.23 -7.81
N VAL A 81 -6.51 14.35 -7.18
CA VAL A 81 -5.91 13.18 -7.84
C VAL A 81 -6.40 11.86 -7.26
N VAL A 82 -7.07 11.84 -6.10
CA VAL A 82 -7.63 10.62 -5.50
C VAL A 82 -9.04 10.89 -5.01
N SER A 83 -10.03 10.14 -5.50
CA SER A 83 -11.42 10.12 -4.99
C SER A 83 -11.83 8.67 -4.68
N ILE A 84 -12.77 8.47 -3.75
CA ILE A 84 -13.20 7.13 -3.34
C ILE A 84 -13.77 6.32 -4.52
N SER A 85 -14.39 7.01 -5.49
CA SER A 85 -14.89 6.41 -6.74
C SER A 85 -13.81 5.76 -7.61
N VAL A 86 -12.53 6.13 -7.46
CA VAL A 86 -11.39 5.54 -8.20
C VAL A 86 -10.84 4.30 -7.49
N LEU A 87 -11.11 4.19 -6.19
CA LEU A 87 -10.87 3.00 -5.37
C LEU A 87 -12.02 1.98 -5.52
N ASP A 88 -12.57 1.87 -6.73
CA ASP A 88 -13.54 0.84 -7.07
C ASP A 88 -13.00 -0.56 -6.77
N ALA A 89 -13.90 -1.50 -6.48
CA ALA A 89 -13.60 -2.91 -6.22
C ALA A 89 -12.75 -3.60 -7.32
N ASN A 90 -12.67 -3.02 -8.52
CA ASN A 90 -11.81 -3.48 -9.61
C ASN A 90 -10.33 -3.09 -9.45
N THR A 91 -10.01 -2.05 -8.68
CA THR A 91 -8.62 -1.61 -8.40
C THR A 91 -8.04 -2.29 -7.16
N LEU A 92 -8.90 -2.70 -6.21
CA LEU A 92 -8.52 -3.56 -5.08
C LEU A 92 -8.08 -4.94 -5.61
N ARG A 93 -6.79 -5.03 -5.94
CA ARG A 93 -6.14 -6.32 -6.25
C ARG A 93 -6.11 -7.17 -5.01
N ARG A 94 -6.25 -8.49 -5.16
CA ARG A 94 -6.10 -9.43 -4.04
C ARG A 94 -4.80 -9.13 -3.28
N PRO A 95 -4.85 -9.02 -1.93
CA PRO A 95 -3.65 -8.79 -1.14
C PRO A 95 -2.61 -9.86 -1.44
N PHE A 96 -1.34 -9.47 -1.46
CA PHE A 96 -0.27 -10.43 -1.70
C PHE A 96 -0.16 -11.47 -0.57
N LEU A 97 -0.50 -11.06 0.66
CA LEU A 97 -0.60 -11.96 1.80
C LEU A 97 -1.99 -12.60 1.80
N LEU A 98 -2.16 -13.68 1.05
CA LEU A 98 -3.29 -14.58 1.28
C LEU A 98 -2.94 -15.48 2.47
N GLU A 99 -3.90 -15.76 3.34
CA GLU A 99 -3.79 -16.93 4.21
C GLU A 99 -3.82 -18.17 3.31
N ASP A 100 -2.71 -18.91 3.26
CA ASP A 100 -2.67 -20.25 2.67
C ASP A 100 -3.57 -21.22 3.46
#